data_AF-A0A920WLL7-F1
#
_entry.id   AF-A0A920WLL7-F1
#
_cell.length_a   1.000
_cell.length_b   1.000
_cell.length_c   1.000
_cell.angle_alpha   90.00
_cell.angle_beta   90.00
_cell.angle_gamma   90.00
#
_symmetry.space_group_name_H-M   'P 1'
#
loop_
_entity.id
_entity.type
_entity.pdbx_description
1 polymer ?
#
loop_
_entity_poly.entity_id
_entity_poly.type
_entity_poly.pdbx_seq_one_letter_code
_entity_poly.pdbx_strand_id
1 'polypeptide(L)'
;MVDDSIVRGTTTRAMVRMLRAAGADEVHLRVSSPPYRWPCFYGMDTGARSELLAANLTVDEIREYLEVDSLTYLTLDHLLEATGAVGAGFCDACLTGTYPVEIPVNLSKGVLEAGDGPPPERSMPVHANDEDNELPTQAAGRLFGRD
;
A
#
# COMPACT_ATOMS: atom_id res chain seq x y z
N MET A 1 -17.05 2.23 9.07
CA MET A 1 -16.51 0.95 8.55
C MET A 1 -15.10 0.78 9.06
N VAL A 2 -14.72 -0.43 9.42
CA VAL A 2 -13.33 -0.78 9.76
C VAL A 2 -12.86 -1.80 8.73
N ASP A 3 -11.67 -1.58 8.17
CA ASP A 3 -11.02 -2.48 7.21
C ASP A 3 -9.62 -2.84 7.74
N ASP A 4 -9.08 -3.98 7.33
CA ASP A 4 -7.77 -4.41 7.84
C ASP A 4 -6.62 -3.59 7.24
N SER A 5 -6.71 -3.31 5.94
CA SER A 5 -5.67 -2.74 5.11
C SER A 5 -6.26 -2.18 3.82
N ILE A 6 -5.52 -1.30 3.14
CA ILE A 6 -5.90 -0.77 1.82
C ILE A 6 -4.69 -0.88 0.89
N VAL A 7 -4.75 -1.83 -0.05
CA VAL A 7 -3.70 -2.04 -1.06
C VAL A 7 -3.99 -1.21 -2.30
N ARG A 8 -5.07 -1.54 -3.05
CA ARG A 8 -5.47 -0.84 -4.28
C ARG A 8 -6.70 0.06 -4.11
N GLY A 9 -7.45 -0.09 -3.03
CA GLY A 9 -8.65 0.68 -2.70
C GLY A 9 -9.91 0.39 -3.51
N THR A 10 -9.84 -0.39 -4.59
CA THR A 10 -11.00 -0.69 -5.45
C THR A 10 -12.13 -1.41 -4.69
N THR A 11 -11.80 -2.42 -3.88
CA THR A 11 -12.77 -3.14 -3.03
C THR A 11 -13.38 -2.21 -1.99
N THR A 12 -12.55 -1.47 -1.25
CA THR A 12 -13.00 -0.53 -0.22
C THR A 12 -13.92 0.55 -0.80
N ARG A 13 -13.59 1.12 -1.98
CA ARG A 13 -14.44 2.09 -2.68
C ARG A 13 -15.78 1.49 -3.09
N ALA A 14 -15.80 0.25 -3.60
CA ALA A 14 -17.04 -0.43 -3.93
C ALA A 14 -17.92 -0.63 -2.68
N MET A 15 -17.33 -1.01 -1.54
CA MET A 15 -18.05 -1.14 -0.27
C MET A 15 -18.63 0.20 0.21
N VAL A 16 -17.87 1.29 0.12
CA VAL A 16 -18.35 2.64 0.48
C VAL A 16 -19.57 3.02 -0.35
N ARG A 17 -19.52 2.79 -1.66
CA ARG A 17 -20.65 3.05 -2.57
C ARG A 17 -21.87 2.20 -2.25
N MET A 18 -21.68 0.93 -1.89
CA MET A 18 -22.76 0.06 -1.43
C MET A 18 -23.42 0.60 -0.15
N LEU A 19 -22.62 1.05 0.83
CA LEU A 19 -23.14 1.64 2.07
C LEU A 19 -23.95 2.93 1.80
N ARG A 20 -23.44 3.82 0.94
CA ARG A 20 -24.16 5.03 0.54
C ARG A 20 -25.46 4.71 -0.21
N ALA A 21 -25.42 3.74 -1.12
CA ALA A 21 -26.62 3.28 -1.84
C ALA A 21 -27.67 2.66 -0.90
N ALA A 22 -27.24 2.09 0.23
CA ALA A 22 -28.12 1.61 1.29
C ALA A 22 -28.68 2.73 2.20
N GLY A 23 -28.33 3.99 1.96
CA GLY A 23 -28.85 5.15 2.70
C GLY A 23 -27.97 5.60 3.86
N ALA A 24 -26.68 5.26 3.90
CA ALA A 24 -25.78 5.81 4.89
C ALA A 24 -25.55 7.32 4.68
N ASP A 25 -25.85 8.13 5.71
CA ASP A 25 -25.63 9.58 5.69
C ASP A 25 -24.13 9.93 5.59
N GLU A 26 -23.32 9.32 6.47
CA GLU A 26 -21.87 9.47 6.51
C GLU A 26 -21.18 8.10 6.58
N VAL A 27 -20.02 8.01 5.95
CA VAL A 27 -19.15 6.83 5.94
C VAL A 27 -17.76 7.24 6.43
N HIS A 28 -17.45 6.90 7.67
CA HIS A 28 -16.11 7.05 8.25
C HIS A 28 -15.35 5.72 8.15
N LEU A 29 -14.14 5.76 7.59
CA LEU A 29 -13.28 4.60 7.42
C LEU A 29 -12.12 4.63 8.41
N ARG A 30 -11.92 3.52 9.12
CA ARG A 30 -10.75 3.28 9.98
C ARG A 30 -10.03 2.05 9.50
N VAL A 31 -8.71 2.13 9.35
CA VAL A 31 -7.88 1.04 8.84
C VAL A 31 -6.98 0.56 9.96
N SER A 32 -7.02 -0.73 10.28
CA SER A 32 -6.24 -1.31 11.38
C SER A 32 -4.77 -1.58 11.02
N SER A 33 -4.28 -0.98 9.94
CA SER A 33 -2.87 -0.99 9.55
C SER A 33 -2.41 0.45 9.27
N PRO A 34 -1.10 0.71 9.32
CA PRO A 34 -0.51 1.85 8.64
C PRO A 34 -0.75 1.78 7.13
N PRO A 35 -0.58 2.90 6.40
CA PRO A 35 -0.69 2.90 4.95
C PRO A 35 0.30 1.93 4.32
N TYR A 36 -0.19 1.06 3.42
CA TYR A 36 0.63 0.07 2.73
C TYR A 36 1.31 0.72 1.51
N ARG A 37 2.61 1.00 1.60
CA ARG A 37 3.33 1.86 0.63
C ARG A 37 4.36 1.12 -0.23
N TRP A 38 4.75 -0.09 0.15
CA TRP A 38 5.83 -0.82 -0.52
C TRP A 38 5.46 -2.28 -0.78
N PRO A 39 5.87 -2.84 -1.94
CA PRO A 39 5.54 -4.23 -2.30
C PRO A 39 6.28 -5.23 -1.42
N CYS A 40 5.64 -6.32 -1.03
CA CYS A 40 6.33 -7.35 -0.27
C CYS A 40 7.23 -8.21 -1.16
N PHE A 41 8.47 -8.47 -0.72
CA PHE A 41 9.41 -9.39 -1.37
C PHE A 41 9.61 -10.70 -0.60
N TYR A 42 8.90 -10.88 0.52
CA TYR A 42 9.03 -12.04 1.40
C TYR A 42 7.83 -12.98 1.32
N GLY A 43 7.11 -12.96 0.19
CA GLY A 43 6.09 -13.95 -0.15
C GLY A 43 4.63 -13.49 -0.07
N MET A 44 4.35 -12.22 0.21
CA MET A 44 2.98 -11.68 0.06
C MET A 44 2.81 -11.08 -1.34
N ASP A 45 1.77 -11.48 -2.08
CA ASP A 45 1.46 -10.88 -3.38
C ASP A 45 0.66 -9.58 -3.21
N THR A 46 1.36 -8.45 -3.31
CA THR A 46 0.73 -7.11 -3.20
C THR A 46 0.80 -6.29 -4.49
N GLY A 47 1.29 -6.87 -5.59
CA GLY A 47 1.51 -6.16 -6.85
C GLY A 47 2.70 -5.19 -6.84
N ALA A 48 2.82 -4.39 -7.89
CA ALA A 48 3.89 -3.40 -8.04
C ALA A 48 3.59 -2.13 -7.23
N ARG A 49 4.64 -1.38 -6.86
CA ARG A 49 4.49 -0.14 -6.07
C ARG A 49 3.58 0.90 -6.74
N SER A 50 3.62 1.00 -8.07
CA SER A 50 2.75 1.89 -8.87
C SER A 50 1.25 1.55 -8.74
N GLU A 51 0.92 0.32 -8.34
CA GLU A 51 -0.44 -0.15 -8.15
C GLU A 51 -0.95 0.06 -6.71
N LEU A 52 -0.06 0.40 -5.77
CA LEU A 52 -0.40 0.61 -4.36
C LEU A 52 -0.97 2.01 -4.16
N LEU A 53 -2.18 2.10 -3.63
CA LEU A 53 -2.90 3.36 -3.46
C LEU A 53 -2.13 4.35 -2.58
N ALA A 54 -1.69 3.90 -1.39
CA ALA A 54 -0.96 4.75 -0.45
C ALA A 54 0.50 5.00 -0.84
N ALA A 55 1.03 4.33 -1.86
CA ALA A 55 2.35 4.65 -2.39
C ALA A 55 2.34 5.86 -3.32
N ASN A 56 1.15 6.25 -3.81
CA ASN A 56 0.97 7.26 -4.85
C ASN A 56 0.06 8.42 -4.44
N LEU A 57 -0.72 8.26 -3.36
CA LEU A 57 -1.65 9.26 -2.86
C LEU A 57 -1.37 9.57 -1.38
N THR A 58 -1.60 10.83 -1.00
CA THR A 58 -1.69 11.29 0.38
C THR A 58 -2.95 10.74 1.05
N VAL A 59 -3.02 10.77 2.39
CA VAL A 59 -4.21 10.27 3.12
C VAL A 59 -5.48 11.02 2.73
N ASP A 60 -5.39 12.33 2.50
CA ASP A 60 -6.54 13.14 2.08
C ASP A 60 -6.98 12.80 0.65
N GLU A 61 -6.04 12.59 -0.28
CA GLU A 61 -6.37 12.12 -1.64
C GLU A 61 -6.98 10.71 -1.63
N ILE A 62 -6.53 9.82 -0.73
CA ILE A 62 -7.14 8.49 -0.56
C ILE A 62 -8.57 8.62 -0.03
N ARG A 63 -8.79 9.50 0.96
CA ARG A 63 -10.12 9.78 1.50
C ARG A 63 -11.08 10.20 0.38
N GLU A 64 -10.63 11.09 -0.49
CA GLU A 64 -11.39 11.56 -1.67
C GLU A 64 -11.64 10.44 -2.68
N TYR A 65 -10.60 9.69 -3.05
CA TYR A 65 -10.69 8.56 -3.97
C TYR A 65 -11.70 7.51 -3.49
N LEU A 66 -11.73 7.23 -2.19
CA LEU A 66 -12.63 6.24 -1.57
C LEU A 66 -14.04 6.78 -1.32
N GLU A 67 -14.28 8.08 -1.50
CA GLU A 67 -15.59 8.73 -1.30
C GLU A 67 -16.10 8.66 0.15
N VAL A 68 -15.18 8.69 1.13
CA VAL A 68 -15.47 8.63 2.58
C VAL A 68 -15.39 10.01 3.24
N ASP A 69 -16.17 10.21 4.30
CA ASP A 69 -16.24 11.49 5.02
C ASP A 69 -15.01 11.71 5.92
N SER A 70 -14.47 10.63 6.50
CA SER A 70 -13.17 10.68 7.18
C SER A 70 -12.42 9.37 7.02
N LEU A 71 -11.10 9.46 6.98
CA LEU A 71 -10.18 8.33 6.90
C LEU A 71 -9.13 8.45 8.01
N THR A 72 -8.85 7.35 8.70
CA THR A 72 -7.72 7.29 9.64
C THR A 72 -7.09 5.91 9.59
N TYR A 73 -5.76 5.89 9.50
CA TYR A 73 -4.94 4.70 9.58
C TYR A 73 -4.39 4.53 11.00
N LEU A 74 -4.18 3.28 11.41
CA LEU A 74 -3.39 2.98 12.60
C LEU A 74 -1.94 3.43 12.37
N THR A 75 -1.27 3.96 13.40
CA THR A 75 0.16 4.31 13.31
C THR A 75 1.01 3.06 13.47
N LEU A 76 2.24 3.09 12.95
CA LEU A 76 3.15 1.95 13.06
C LEU A 76 3.45 1.61 14.53
N ASP A 77 3.73 2.62 15.34
CA ASP A 77 4.00 2.45 16.77
C ASP A 77 2.84 1.74 17.49
N HIS A 78 1.60 2.18 17.26
CA HIS A 78 0.43 1.55 17.86
C HIS A 78 0.15 0.15 17.29
N LEU A 79 0.47 -0.12 16.02
CA LEU A 79 0.40 -1.47 15.47
C LEU A 79 1.38 -2.40 16.21
N LEU A 80 2.63 -1.95 16.39
CA LEU A 80 3.66 -2.73 17.09
C LEU A 80 3.28 -2.95 18.56
N GLU A 81 2.77 -1.92 19.25
CA GLU A 81 2.25 -2.04 20.61
C GLU A 81 1.13 -3.07 20.72
N ALA A 82 0.19 -3.07 19.76
CA ALA A 82 -0.94 -4.00 19.74
C ALA A 82 -0.52 -5.47 19.59
N THR A 83 0.67 -5.76 19.07
CA THR A 83 1.20 -7.13 19.02
C THR A 83 1.55 -7.69 20.41
N GLY A 84 1.74 -6.84 21.42
CA GLY A 84 2.26 -7.22 22.73
C GLY A 84 3.74 -7.66 22.70
N ALA A 85 4.42 -7.52 21.57
CA ALA A 85 5.77 -8.02 21.32
C ALA A 85 6.66 -6.95 20.67
N VAL A 86 6.55 -5.71 21.17
CA VAL A 86 7.41 -4.59 20.73
C VAL A 86 8.88 -4.99 20.87
N GLY A 87 9.66 -4.81 19.80
CA GLY A 87 11.07 -5.19 19.75
C GLY A 87 11.36 -6.64 19.38
N ALA A 88 10.35 -7.46 19.06
CA ALA A 88 10.54 -8.84 18.61
C ALA A 88 11.12 -8.99 17.20
N GLY A 89 11.36 -7.88 16.49
CA GLY A 89 11.95 -7.89 15.14
C GLY A 89 10.95 -8.21 14.02
N PHE A 90 9.71 -7.71 14.13
CA PHE A 90 8.75 -7.81 13.03
C PHE A 90 9.26 -7.09 11.78
N CYS A 91 9.05 -7.69 10.62
CA CYS A 91 9.26 -7.02 9.35
C CYS A 91 8.12 -6.02 9.12
N ASP A 92 8.46 -4.74 8.96
CA ASP A 92 7.53 -3.65 8.65
C ASP A 92 7.77 -3.01 7.27
N ALA A 93 8.62 -3.64 6.45
CA ALA A 93 9.10 -3.08 5.19
C ALA A 93 8.00 -2.67 4.20
N CYS A 94 6.84 -3.33 4.25
CA CYS A 94 5.69 -2.98 3.41
C CYS A 94 5.08 -1.60 3.76
N LEU A 95 5.35 -1.14 4.98
CA LEU A 95 4.85 0.11 5.56
C LEU A 95 5.95 1.18 5.56
N THR A 96 7.19 0.80 5.87
CA THR A 96 8.35 1.70 6.04
C THR A 96 9.21 1.82 4.78
N GLY A 97 9.32 0.75 3.99
CA GLY A 97 10.28 0.62 2.89
C GLY A 97 11.65 0.10 3.33
N THR A 98 11.86 -0.13 4.63
CA THR A 98 13.13 -0.62 5.17
C THR A 98 13.14 -2.13 5.19
N TYR A 99 13.77 -2.74 4.19
CA TYR A 99 13.89 -4.20 4.08
C TYR A 99 15.07 -4.72 4.92
N PRO A 100 14.84 -5.64 5.87
CA PRO A 100 15.91 -6.21 6.71
C PRO A 100 16.94 -7.04 5.92
N VAL A 101 16.52 -7.59 4.78
CA VAL A 101 17.37 -8.34 3.85
C VAL A 101 17.38 -7.64 2.51
N GLU A 102 18.57 -7.49 1.92
CA GLU A 102 18.76 -6.90 0.61
C GLU A 102 17.92 -7.63 -0.46
N ILE A 103 17.19 -6.87 -1.26
CA ILE A 103 16.33 -7.41 -2.30
C ILE A 103 17.16 -7.58 -3.57
N PRO A 104 17.32 -8.81 -4.11
CA PRO A 104 18.04 -9.00 -5.35
C PRO A 104 17.29 -8.32 -6.49
N VAL A 105 17.86 -7.24 -7.01
CA VAL A 105 17.26 -6.34 -8.02
C VAL A 105 17.05 -6.97 -9.41
N ASN A 106 17.30 -8.27 -9.53
CA ASN A 106 17.24 -9.04 -10.78
C ASN A 106 15.96 -9.89 -10.87
N LEU A 107 15.14 -9.90 -9.82
CA LEU A 107 13.99 -10.78 -9.68
C LEU A 107 12.71 -9.98 -9.95
N SER A 108 11.96 -10.36 -10.98
CA SER A 108 10.62 -9.84 -11.18
C SER A 108 9.63 -10.56 -10.25
N LYS A 109 8.46 -9.96 -10.02
CA LYS A 109 7.34 -10.62 -9.30
C LYS A 109 7.09 -12.06 -9.82
N GLY A 110 7.26 -12.26 -11.14
CA GLY A 110 7.03 -13.55 -11.78
C GLY A 110 8.19 -14.54 -11.70
N VAL A 111 9.26 -14.28 -10.94
CA VAL A 111 10.45 -15.15 -10.97
C VAL A 111 10.21 -16.59 -10.49
N LEU A 112 9.17 -16.79 -9.67
CA LEU A 112 8.70 -18.10 -9.22
C LEU A 112 7.41 -18.55 -9.93
N GLU A 113 6.81 -17.68 -10.72
CA GLU A 113 5.58 -17.96 -11.47
C GLU A 113 5.96 -18.51 -12.86
N ALA A 114 5.49 -19.70 -13.20
CA ALA A 114 5.79 -20.31 -14.50
C ALA A 114 4.98 -19.63 -15.62
N GLY A 115 5.53 -18.59 -16.26
CA GLY A 115 4.91 -17.95 -17.43
C GLY A 115 5.62 -16.67 -17.91
N ASP A 116 5.50 -16.42 -19.22
CA ASP A 116 6.16 -15.41 -20.06
C ASP A 116 5.77 -13.95 -19.69
N GLY A 117 6.06 -13.54 -18.46
CA GLY A 117 5.80 -12.19 -17.96
C GLY A 117 6.67 -11.14 -18.64
N PRO A 118 6.20 -9.87 -18.72
CA PRO A 118 6.97 -8.79 -19.33
C PRO A 118 8.34 -8.64 -18.65
N PRO A 119 9.37 -8.21 -19.40
CA PRO A 119 10.71 -8.05 -18.86
C PRO A 119 10.68 -7.16 -17.61
N PRO A 120 11.54 -7.44 -16.61
CA PRO A 120 11.57 -6.65 -15.37
C PRO A 120 11.73 -5.17 -15.70
N GLU A 121 10.83 -4.34 -15.15
CA GLU A 121 10.95 -2.88 -15.23
C GLU A 121 12.31 -2.47 -14.67
N ARG A 122 12.99 -1.56 -15.40
CA ARG A 122 14.37 -1.15 -15.12
C ARG A 122 14.56 -0.77 -13.65
N SER A 123 15.54 -1.43 -13.07
CA SER A 123 16.25 -1.21 -11.80
C SER A 123 16.17 0.19 -11.20
N MET A 124 15.85 0.26 -9.91
CA MET A 124 16.32 1.30 -9.01
C MET A 124 16.92 0.65 -7.75
N PRO A 125 18.11 1.07 -7.31
CA PRO A 125 18.62 0.66 -6.01
C PRO A 125 17.74 1.28 -4.92
N VAL A 126 17.16 0.45 -4.05
CA VAL A 126 16.60 0.93 -2.79
C VAL A 126 17.69 0.75 -1.74
N HIS A 127 18.58 1.73 -1.62
CA HIS A 127 19.55 1.72 -0.52
C HIS A 127 18.83 2.11 0.77
N ALA A 128 19.25 1.50 1.88
CA ALA A 128 18.63 1.64 3.20
C ALA A 128 18.66 3.07 3.79
N ASN A 129 19.25 4.07 3.10
CA ASN A 129 19.45 5.44 3.60
C ASN A 129 19.29 6.55 2.53
N ASP A 130 18.65 6.31 1.39
CA ASP A 130 18.45 7.39 0.40
C ASP A 130 17.16 8.17 0.70
N GLU A 131 17.31 9.36 1.27
CA GLU A 131 16.21 10.29 1.61
C GLU A 131 15.43 10.81 0.37
N ASP A 132 15.93 10.54 -0.85
CA ASP A 132 15.38 11.03 -2.12
C ASP A 132 14.78 9.93 -3.02
N ASN A 133 14.49 8.72 -2.51
CA ASN A 133 13.98 7.62 -3.35
C ASN A 133 12.47 7.74 -3.67
N GLU A 134 12.09 8.81 -4.36
CA GLU A 134 10.81 8.91 -5.07
C GLU A 134 10.88 8.09 -6.37
N LEU A 135 10.27 6.90 -6.37
CA LEU A 135 9.98 6.16 -7.59
C LEU A 135 9.02 6.99 -8.48
N PRO A 136 9.21 7.03 -9.81
CA PRO A 136 8.47 7.93 -10.68
C PRO A 136 6.96 7.63 -10.65
N THR A 137 6.21 8.52 -9.99
CA THR A 137 4.76 8.46 -9.76
C THR A 137 3.92 8.81 -10.99
N GLN A 138 4.52 9.03 -12.17
CA GLN A 138 3.81 9.50 -13.37
C GLN A 138 2.77 8.50 -13.91
N ALA A 139 2.88 7.20 -13.60
CA ALA A 139 1.90 6.19 -14.00
C ALA A 139 0.63 6.17 -13.11
N ALA A 140 0.70 6.70 -11.89
CA ALA A 140 -0.40 6.61 -10.93
C ALA A 140 -1.60 7.50 -11.29
N GLY A 141 -1.37 8.58 -12.04
CA GLY A 141 -2.42 9.50 -12.46
C GLY A 141 -3.55 8.80 -13.22
N ARG A 142 -3.22 7.93 -14.17
CA ARG A 142 -4.23 7.22 -14.98
C ARG A 142 -4.97 6.12 -14.21
N LEU A 143 -4.28 5.44 -13.30
CA LEU A 143 -4.85 4.30 -12.56
C LEU A 143 -5.89 4.71 -11.52
N PHE A 144 -5.74 5.91 -10.94
CA PHE A 144 -6.64 6.41 -9.89
C PHE A 144 -7.55 7.55 -10.38
N GLY A 145 -7.60 7.82 -11.69
CA GLY A 145 -8.56 8.73 -12.31
C GLY A 145 -8.20 10.22 -12.17
N ARG A 146 -6.94 10.58 -12.44
CA ARG A 146 -6.43 11.97 -12.45
C ARG A 146 -6.40 12.62 -13.85
N ASP A 147 -7.19 12.13 -14.80
CA ASP A 147 -7.40 12.75 -16.13
C ASP A 147 -8.84 13.26 -16.29
#